data_AF-A0A109UGQ3-F1
#
_entry.id   AF-A0A109UGQ3-F1
#
_cell.length_a   1.000
_cell.length_b   1.000
_cell.length_c   1.000
_cell.angle_alpha   90.00
_cell.angle_beta   90.00
_cell.angle_gamma   90.00
#
_symmetry.space_group_name_H-M   'P 1'
#
loop_
_entity.id
_entity.type
_entity.pdbx_description
1 polymer ?
#
loop_
_entity_poly.entity_id
_entity_poly.type
_entity_poly.pdbx_seq_one_letter_code
_entity_poly.pdbx_strand_id
1 'polypeptide(L)'
;MLNRLTLKNKLIISLSFTALTVLLFSIAVFGLLKSPFDWHVLLNYVFVGVGVGIYFFILTSFKYSLAFMIFIVGYIIAFVSLFYMFAHSGEGFADLAGIILWMITIGLVVALGIAVEIIFHSKRQTRLASAHQNGEVVDVDVIEHDE
;
A
#
# COMPACT_ATOMS: atom_id res chain seq x y z
N MET A 1 8.68 -12.58 -5.29
CA MET A 1 7.43 -12.86 -6.05
C MET A 1 7.09 -11.81 -7.12
N LEU A 2 7.48 -10.52 -6.98
CA LEU A 2 7.15 -9.47 -7.95
C LEU A 2 7.99 -9.44 -9.26
N ASN A 3 9.02 -10.27 -9.38
CA ASN A 3 10.05 -10.11 -10.43
C ASN A 3 9.61 -10.50 -11.85
N ARG A 4 8.40 -11.09 -12.02
CA ARG A 4 7.87 -11.55 -13.32
C ARG A 4 6.50 -10.93 -13.69
N LEU A 5 6.11 -9.82 -13.06
CA LEU A 5 4.84 -9.16 -13.38
C LEU A 5 4.99 -8.27 -14.62
N THR A 6 4.27 -8.61 -15.68
CA THR A 6 4.12 -7.76 -16.86
C THR A 6 3.45 -6.44 -16.50
N LEU A 7 3.67 -5.39 -17.29
CA LEU A 7 3.04 -4.08 -17.07
C LEU A 7 1.50 -4.19 -16.98
N LYS A 8 0.90 -5.05 -17.82
CA LYS A 8 -0.53 -5.35 -17.79
C LYS A 8 -0.97 -5.90 -16.42
N ASN A 9 -0.21 -6.84 -15.85
CA ASN A 9 -0.54 -7.41 -14.54
C ASN A 9 -0.41 -6.39 -13.42
N LYS A 10 0.60 -5.50 -13.47
CA LYS A 10 0.76 -4.41 -12.48
C LYS A 10 -0.43 -3.45 -12.51
N LEU A 11 -0.88 -3.07 -13.70
CA LEU A 11 -2.07 -2.24 -13.88
C LEU A 11 -3.34 -2.92 -13.36
N ILE A 12 -3.53 -4.20 -13.69
CA ILE A 12 -4.68 -4.98 -13.21
C ILE A 12 -4.70 -5.02 -11.68
N ILE A 13 -3.57 -5.35 -11.05
CA ILE A 13 -3.46 -5.42 -9.59
C ILE A 13 -3.77 -4.04 -8.96
N SER A 14 -3.18 -2.97 -9.48
CA SER A 14 -3.46 -1.60 -9.02
C SER A 14 -4.94 -1.23 -9.13
N LEU A 15 -5.56 -1.58 -10.26
CA LEU A 15 -6.98 -1.30 -10.50
C LEU A 15 -7.87 -2.13 -9.58
N SER A 16 -7.53 -3.40 -9.33
CA SER A 16 -8.23 -4.25 -8.36
C SER A 16 -8.16 -3.66 -6.95
N PHE A 17 -7.00 -3.13 -6.53
CA PHE A 17 -6.87 -2.46 -5.23
C PHE A 17 -7.66 -1.16 -5.15
N THR A 18 -7.71 -0.40 -6.24
CA THR A 18 -8.56 0.80 -6.34
C THR A 18 -10.03 0.44 -6.13
N ALA A 19 -10.53 -0.53 -6.90
CA ALA A 19 -11.91 -1.00 -6.81
C ALA A 19 -12.23 -1.57 -5.42
N LEU A 20 -11.30 -2.34 -4.84
CA LEU A 20 -11.45 -2.89 -3.49
C LEU A 20 -11.53 -1.78 -2.43
N THR A 21 -10.67 -0.75 -2.53
CA THR A 21 -10.67 0.39 -1.60
C THR A 21 -12.01 1.11 -1.63
N VAL A 22 -12.51 1.41 -2.83
CA VAL A 22 -13.82 2.07 -3.01
C VAL A 22 -14.96 1.22 -2.46
N LEU A 23 -14.93 -0.09 -2.72
CA LEU A 23 -15.94 -1.03 -2.24
C LEU A 23 -15.94 -1.11 -0.70
N LEU A 24 -14.77 -1.22 -0.07
CA LEU A 24 -14.67 -1.26 1.40
C LEU A 24 -15.17 0.03 2.05
N PHE A 25 -14.81 1.20 1.51
CA PHE A 25 -15.36 2.47 1.99
C PHE A 25 -16.87 2.57 1.79
N SER A 26 -17.38 2.09 0.65
CA SER A 26 -18.81 2.08 0.38
C SER A 26 -19.57 1.22 1.40
N ILE A 27 -19.04 0.04 1.74
CA ILE A 27 -19.59 -0.83 2.78
C ILE A 27 -19.50 -0.17 4.16
N ALA A 28 -18.37 0.46 4.48
CA ALA A 28 -18.17 1.13 5.75
C ALA A 28 -19.18 2.29 5.94
N VAL A 29 -19.34 3.14 4.93
CA VAL A 29 -20.11 4.39 5.06
C VAL A 29 -21.60 4.18 4.82
N PHE A 30 -21.98 3.47 3.74
CA PHE A 30 -23.40 3.28 3.41
C PHE A 30 -23.98 2.06 4.11
N GLY A 31 -23.16 1.04 4.38
CA GLY A 31 -23.59 -0.18 5.08
C GLY A 31 -23.59 -0.03 6.59
N LEU A 32 -22.42 0.25 7.19
CA LEU A 32 -22.29 0.29 8.67
C LEU A 32 -22.80 1.59 9.28
N LEU A 33 -22.37 2.73 8.74
CA LEU A 33 -22.85 4.05 9.21
C LEU A 33 -24.32 4.29 8.90
N LYS A 34 -24.93 3.46 8.02
CA LYS A 34 -26.29 3.64 7.49
C LYS A 34 -26.53 5.04 6.92
N SER A 35 -25.45 5.70 6.45
CA SER A 35 -25.57 6.99 5.80
C SER A 35 -26.41 6.84 4.53
N PRO A 36 -27.32 7.79 4.21
CA PRO A 36 -27.98 7.79 2.93
C PRO A 36 -26.93 7.83 1.81
N PHE A 37 -27.26 7.17 0.71
CA PHE A 37 -26.39 7.12 -0.45
C PHE A 37 -26.24 8.51 -1.06
N ASP A 38 -25.00 8.98 -1.15
CA ASP A 38 -24.64 10.28 -1.70
C ASP A 38 -23.50 10.11 -2.72
N TRP A 39 -23.73 10.59 -3.94
CA TRP A 39 -22.78 10.47 -5.04
C TRP A 39 -21.51 11.29 -4.81
N HIS A 40 -21.61 12.45 -4.16
CA HIS A 40 -20.46 13.30 -3.85
C HIS A 40 -19.54 12.62 -2.84
N VAL A 41 -20.13 11.98 -1.83
CA VAL A 41 -19.40 11.21 -0.82
C VAL A 41 -18.71 10.01 -1.46
N LEU A 42 -19.40 9.27 -2.34
CA LEU A 42 -18.79 8.16 -3.09
C LEU A 42 -17.60 8.63 -3.93
N LEU A 43 -17.73 9.76 -4.63
CA LEU A 43 -16.70 10.30 -5.51
C LEU A 43 -15.42 10.69 -4.74
N ASN A 44 -15.57 11.22 -3.51
CA ASN A 44 -14.42 11.45 -2.63
C ASN A 44 -13.64 10.16 -2.32
N TYR A 45 -14.35 9.06 -2.04
CA TYR A 45 -13.70 7.77 -1.80
C TYR A 45 -13.11 7.15 -3.07
N VAL A 46 -13.64 7.46 -4.25
CA VAL A 46 -13.01 7.11 -5.53
C VAL A 46 -11.64 7.78 -5.65
N PHE A 47 -11.51 9.07 -5.33
CA PHE A 47 -10.20 9.73 -5.33
C PHE A 47 -9.21 9.11 -4.35
N VAL A 48 -9.66 8.77 -3.14
CA VAL A 48 -8.84 8.04 -2.15
C VAL A 48 -8.41 6.69 -2.70
N GLY A 49 -9.34 5.93 -3.30
CA GLY A 49 -9.05 4.65 -3.94
C GLY A 49 -8.03 4.77 -5.07
N VAL A 50 -8.14 5.81 -5.91
CA VAL A 50 -7.17 6.10 -6.97
C VAL A 50 -5.79 6.39 -6.38
N GLY A 51 -5.72 7.17 -5.30
CA GLY A 51 -4.46 7.43 -4.58
C GLY A 51 -3.80 6.14 -4.08
N VAL A 52 -4.58 5.26 -3.45
CA VAL A 52 -4.12 3.93 -3.01
C VAL A 52 -3.66 3.08 -4.20
N GLY A 53 -4.42 3.07 -5.29
CA GLY A 53 -4.06 2.37 -6.53
C GLY A 53 -2.74 2.83 -7.11
N ILE A 54 -2.56 4.14 -7.29
CA ILE A 54 -1.31 4.73 -7.79
C ILE A 54 -0.14 4.33 -6.89
N TYR A 55 -0.31 4.39 -5.57
CA TYR A 55 0.72 3.97 -4.63
C TYR A 55 1.08 2.48 -4.80
N PHE A 56 0.07 1.62 -4.95
CA PHE A 56 0.26 0.20 -5.23
C PHE A 56 1.01 -0.04 -6.55
N PHE A 57 0.67 0.73 -7.59
CA PHE A 57 1.36 0.69 -8.88
C PHE A 57 2.84 1.08 -8.76
N ILE A 58 3.15 2.10 -7.95
CA ILE A 58 4.52 2.52 -7.67
C ILE A 58 5.27 1.39 -6.95
N LEU A 59 4.73 0.87 -5.84
CA LEU A 59 5.37 -0.21 -5.07
C LEU A 59 5.66 -1.45 -5.93
N THR A 60 4.69 -1.84 -6.76
CA THR A 60 4.85 -2.99 -7.66
C THR A 60 5.83 -2.73 -8.82
N SER A 61 5.99 -1.47 -9.23
CA SER A 61 6.94 -1.08 -10.27
C SER A 61 8.38 -1.08 -9.80
N PHE A 62 8.65 -0.54 -8.61
CA PHE A 62 9.99 -0.45 -8.02
C PHE A 62 10.44 -1.73 -7.29
N LYS A 63 9.64 -2.81 -7.33
CA LYS A 63 9.97 -4.11 -6.71
C LYS A 63 10.20 -4.06 -5.20
N TYR A 64 9.59 -3.09 -4.51
CA TYR A 64 9.70 -2.91 -3.06
C TYR A 64 8.90 -3.97 -2.30
N SER A 65 9.39 -5.21 -2.31
CA SER A 65 8.65 -6.37 -1.79
C SER A 65 8.35 -6.28 -0.30
N LEU A 66 9.23 -5.63 0.47
CA LEU A 66 9.08 -5.49 1.91
C LEU A 66 8.11 -4.34 2.24
N ALA A 67 8.30 -3.17 1.62
CA ALA A 67 7.33 -2.07 1.74
C ALA A 67 5.92 -2.49 1.31
N PHE A 68 5.81 -3.33 0.28
CA PHE A 68 4.55 -3.92 -0.17
C PHE A 68 3.88 -4.81 0.88
N MET A 69 4.64 -5.70 1.53
CA MET A 69 4.10 -6.55 2.61
C MET A 69 3.64 -5.71 3.81
N ILE A 70 4.46 -4.75 4.25
CA ILE A 70 4.09 -3.82 5.33
C ILE A 70 2.81 -3.07 4.96
N PHE A 71 2.71 -2.62 3.71
CA PHE A 71 1.53 -1.91 3.24
C PHE A 71 0.26 -2.76 3.26
N ILE A 72 0.31 -4.02 2.78
CA ILE A 72 -0.87 -4.91 2.81
C ILE A 72 -1.34 -5.14 4.25
N VAL A 73 -0.42 -5.44 5.16
CA VAL A 73 -0.76 -5.67 6.57
C VAL A 73 -1.37 -4.41 7.20
N GLY A 74 -0.72 -3.26 6.99
CA GLY A 74 -1.22 -1.99 7.48
C GLY A 74 -2.56 -1.58 6.87
N TYR A 75 -2.79 -1.88 5.59
CA TYR A 75 -4.05 -1.65 4.89
C TYR A 75 -5.19 -2.46 5.51
N ILE A 76 -4.96 -3.75 5.77
CA ILE A 76 -5.95 -4.61 6.43
C ILE A 76 -6.26 -4.07 7.83
N ILE A 77 -5.22 -3.74 8.63
CA ILE A 77 -5.40 -3.18 9.98
C ILE A 77 -6.21 -1.88 9.92
N ALA A 78 -5.89 -0.96 9.01
CA ALA A 78 -6.59 0.31 8.88
C ALA A 78 -8.09 0.11 8.60
N PHE A 79 -8.44 -0.80 7.66
CA PHE A 79 -9.84 -1.09 7.37
C PHE A 79 -10.55 -1.81 8.51
N VAL A 80 -9.91 -2.78 9.17
CA VAL A 80 -10.48 -3.44 10.34
C VAL A 80 -10.76 -2.43 11.46
N SER A 81 -9.84 -1.51 11.72
CA SER A 81 -10.04 -0.44 12.70
C SER A 81 -11.18 0.50 12.30
N LEU A 82 -11.29 0.87 11.02
CA LEU A 82 -12.39 1.68 10.50
C LEU A 82 -13.74 0.99 10.73
N PHE A 83 -13.87 -0.27 10.32
CA PHE A 83 -15.10 -1.06 10.51
C PHE A 83 -15.43 -1.26 11.99
N TYR A 84 -14.43 -1.52 12.84
CA TYR A 84 -14.61 -1.69 14.27
C TYR A 84 -15.19 -0.43 14.91
N MET A 85 -14.61 0.74 14.58
CA MET A 85 -15.08 2.04 15.07
C MET A 85 -16.54 2.26 14.65
N PHE A 86 -16.84 2.13 13.35
CA PHE A 86 -18.19 2.35 12.83
C PHE A 86 -19.24 1.38 13.39
N ALA A 87 -18.85 0.15 13.71
CA ALA A 87 -19.77 -0.85 14.28
C ALA A 87 -20.06 -0.62 15.77
N HIS A 88 -19.13 -0.04 16.53
CA HIS A 88 -19.24 0.09 17.99
C HIS A 88 -19.56 1.49 18.48
N SER A 89 -19.57 2.48 17.59
CA SER A 89 -19.87 3.84 17.96
C SER A 89 -21.33 4.21 17.73
N GLY A 90 -22.03 4.58 18.79
CA GLY A 90 -23.43 4.98 18.74
C GLY A 90 -23.70 6.40 18.25
N GLU A 91 -22.71 7.31 18.22
CA GLU A 91 -22.92 8.74 17.92
C GLU A 91 -21.74 9.38 17.15
N GLY A 92 -22.07 10.36 16.29
CA GLY A 92 -21.34 10.77 15.08
C GLY A 92 -19.92 11.34 15.21
N PHE A 93 -19.34 11.44 16.41
CA PHE A 93 -17.93 11.81 16.54
C PHE A 93 -16.98 10.65 16.15
N ALA A 94 -17.45 9.42 16.33
CA ALA A 94 -16.65 8.24 16.05
C ALA A 94 -16.51 7.95 14.55
N ASP A 95 -17.44 8.44 13.72
CA ASP A 95 -17.36 8.35 12.26
C ASP A 95 -16.13 9.11 11.77
N LEU A 96 -15.98 10.34 12.26
CA LEU A 96 -14.80 11.17 11.99
C LEU A 96 -13.54 10.51 12.56
N ALA A 97 -13.60 10.00 13.79
CA ALA A 97 -12.46 9.33 14.42
C ALA A 97 -12.00 8.09 13.64
N GLY A 98 -12.92 7.28 13.11
CA GLY A 98 -12.63 6.12 12.28
C GLY A 98 -11.90 6.49 10.99
N ILE A 99 -12.38 7.51 10.28
CA ILE A 99 -11.75 7.99 9.04
C ILE A 99 -10.37 8.58 9.34
N ILE A 100 -10.24 9.42 10.37
CA ILE A 100 -8.96 10.00 10.77
C ILE A 100 -7.97 8.89 11.17
N LEU A 101 -8.40 7.91 11.96
CA LEU A 101 -7.56 6.79 12.36
C LEU A 101 -7.09 5.98 11.15
N TRP A 102 -7.98 5.74 10.19
CA TRP A 102 -7.62 5.09 8.93
C TRP A 102 -6.55 5.88 8.16
N MET A 103 -6.73 7.21 8.02
CA MET A 103 -5.77 8.09 7.33
C MET A 103 -4.41 8.09 8.01
N ILE A 104 -4.37 8.21 9.34
CA ILE A 104 -3.12 8.19 10.12
C ILE A 104 -2.43 6.84 9.96
N THR A 105 -3.18 5.75 10.07
CA THR A 105 -2.62 4.39 9.96
C THR A 105 -2.01 4.16 8.58
N ILE A 106 -2.74 4.47 7.50
CA ILE A 106 -2.21 4.37 6.14
C ILE A 106 -0.99 5.28 5.95
N GLY A 107 -1.04 6.53 6.42
CA GLY A 107 0.08 7.46 6.32
C GLY A 107 1.35 6.95 7.01
N LEU A 108 1.22 6.41 8.23
CA LEU A 108 2.33 5.81 8.97
C LEU A 108 2.88 4.58 8.29
N VAL A 109 2.02 3.70 7.78
CA VAL A 109 2.39 2.48 7.07
C VAL A 109 3.16 2.81 5.78
N VAL A 110 2.71 3.83 5.04
CA VAL A 110 3.41 4.34 3.85
C VAL A 110 4.79 4.89 4.23
N ALA A 111 4.86 5.76 5.23
CA ALA A 111 6.12 6.34 5.70
C ALA A 111 7.11 5.26 6.17
N LEU A 112 6.63 4.28 6.94
CA LEU A 112 7.43 3.16 7.41
C LEU A 112 7.90 2.28 6.25
N GLY A 113 7.03 1.97 5.29
CA GLY A 113 7.39 1.19 4.11
C GLY A 113 8.53 1.83 3.33
N ILE A 114 8.45 3.14 3.10
CA ILE A 114 9.51 3.91 2.43
C ILE A 114 10.81 3.92 3.26
N ALA A 115 10.72 4.18 4.56
CA ALA A 115 11.88 4.24 5.44
C ALA A 115 12.66 2.92 5.50
N VAL A 116 11.95 1.79 5.64
CA VAL A 116 12.58 0.46 5.68
C VAL A 116 13.26 0.15 4.36
N GLU A 117 12.63 0.50 3.23
CA GLU A 117 13.20 0.27 1.91
C GLU A 117 14.49 1.08 1.70
N ILE A 118 14.51 2.36 2.09
CA ILE A 118 15.71 3.22 2.03
C ILE A 118 16.86 2.60 2.85
N ILE A 119 16.59 2.15 4.07
CA ILE A 119 17.60 1.53 4.94
C ILE A 119 18.16 0.25 4.30
N PHE A 120 17.31 -0.57 3.70
CA PHE A 120 17.73 -1.83 3.09
C PHE A 120 18.55 -1.60 1.82
N HIS A 121 18.14 -0.63 0.99
CA HIS A 121 18.87 -0.24 -0.22
C HIS A 121 20.26 0.32 0.11
N SER A 122 20.35 1.16 1.15
CA SER A 122 21.63 1.68 1.65
C SER A 122 22.56 0.56 2.11
N LYS A 123 22.08 -0.36 2.96
CA LYS A 123 22.90 -1.49 3.45
C LYS A 123 23.40 -2.40 2.32
N ARG A 124 22.59 -2.61 1.28
CA ARG A 124 22.99 -3.43 0.13
C ARG A 124 24.11 -2.78 -0.67
N GLN A 125 24.05 -1.47 -0.90
CA GLN A 125 25.11 -0.74 -1.59
C GLN A 125 26.42 -0.73 -0.80
N THR A 126 26.36 -0.55 0.53
CA THR A 126 27.57 -0.59 1.37
C THR A 126 28.24 -1.96 1.32
N ARG A 127 27.48 -3.06 1.34
CA ARG A 127 28.04 -4.42 1.23
C ARG A 127 28.73 -4.69 -0.11
N LEU A 128 28.17 -4.19 -1.21
CA LEU A 128 28.78 -4.32 -2.54
C LEU A 128 30.07 -3.51 -2.66
N ALA A 129 30.09 -2.29 -2.10
CA ALA A 129 31.29 -1.46 -2.05
C ALA A 129 32.40 -2.10 -1.20
N SER A 130 32.06 -2.71 -0.06
CA SER A 130 33.01 -3.44 0.79
C SER A 130 33.51 -4.73 0.15
N ALA A 131 32.68 -5.44 -0.63
CA ALA A 131 33.10 -6.64 -1.36
C ALA A 131 34.11 -6.32 -2.48
N HIS A 132 33.91 -5.21 -3.21
CA HIS A 132 34.86 -4.74 -4.22
C HIS A 132 36.21 -4.30 -3.61
N GLN A 133 36.23 -3.83 -2.36
CA GLN A 133 37.45 -3.37 -1.70
C GLN A 133 38.27 -4.54 -1.10
N ASN A 134 37.63 -5.67 -0.78
CA ASN A 134 38.28 -6.86 -0.20
C ASN A 134 38.74 -7.90 -1.23
N GLY A 135 38.60 -7.65 -2.54
CA GLY A 135 39.09 -8.56 -3.59
C GLY A 135 38.40 -9.94 -3.62
N GLU A 136 37.27 -10.08 -2.93
CA GLU A 136 36.43 -11.27 -3.02
C GLU A 136 35.72 -11.19 -4.38
N VAL A 137 36.21 -11.96 -5.35
CA VAL A 137 35.56 -12.15 -6.65
C VAL A 137 34.24 -12.87 -6.36
N VAL A 138 33.21 -12.08 -6.07
CA VAL A 138 31.84 -12.55 -6.13
C VAL A 138 31.61 -12.84 -7.60
N ASP A 139 31.56 -14.12 -7.97
CA ASP A 139 31.15 -14.58 -9.30
C ASP A 139 29.86 -13.83 -9.65
N VAL A 140 30.04 -12.83 -10.50
CA VAL A 140 28.96 -12.08 -11.09
C VAL A 140 28.37 -13.05 -12.08
N ASP A 141 27.31 -13.76 -11.67
CA ASP A 141 26.42 -14.43 -12.61
C ASP A 141 26.04 -13.38 -13.64
N VAL A 142 26.66 -13.56 -14.81
CA VAL A 142 26.48 -12.77 -16.02
C VAL A 142 24.98 -12.78 -16.27
N ILE A 143 24.34 -11.64 -16.03
CA ILE A 143 22.99 -11.39 -16.52
C ILE A 143 23.16 -11.32 -18.04
N GLU A 144 23.06 -12.48 -18.69
CA GLU A 144 22.83 -12.60 -20.11
C GLU A 144 21.61 -11.75 -20.42
N HIS A 145 21.87 -10.70 -21.19
CA HIS A 145 20.88 -10.01 -21.99
C HIS A 145 20.22 -11.06 -22.88
N ASP A 146 18.98 -11.40 -22.58
CA ASP A 146 18.07 -11.95 -23.56
C ASP A 146 16.87 -11.00 -23.72
N GLU A 147 16.61 -10.75 -24.99
CA GLU A 147 15.72 -9.78 -25.63
C GLU A 147 14.23 -9.93 -25.28
#